data_AF-A0A1G3FQR1-F1
#
_entry.id   AF-A0A1G3FQR1-F1
#
_cell.length_a   1.000
_cell.length_b   1.000
_cell.length_c   1.000
_cell.angle_alpha   90.00
_cell.angle_beta   90.00
_cell.angle_gamma   90.00
#
_symmetry.space_group_name_H-M   'P 1'
#
loop_
_entity.id
_entity.type
_entity.pdbx_description
1 polymer ?
#
loop_
_entity_poly.entity_id
_entity_poly.type
_entity_poly.pdbx_seq_one_letter_code
_entity_poly.pdbx_strand_id
1 'polypeptide(L)'
;MPGFAELEFDLPGALLEAILERFKDIDAADLTVANLIDVPEEQGVYALYLKKPQRLVYIGKTDSEAGLKHRLTRHARKLIGRKSITSADVQFKAIRLYVFTAMDLEYALIQHHGGVSQVAWNNSGFGSNDPGKERDTTNYKADHWDTQYPIDLDHVFVQFDPGNYTVAQVMGRLKAELPFLLRYQRPHQSRKSFHVDYEQTKITVTHRGTTTREMLQLCMDALPQGWHVTALPSHIISYKDDHRRFPSGKEIARS
;
A
#
# COMPACT_ATOMS: atom_id res chain seq x y z
N MET A 1 26.93 8.47 -49.86
CA MET A 1 28.28 9.07 -49.78
C MET A 1 29.30 7.94 -49.64
N PRO A 2 30.42 7.94 -50.37
CA PRO A 2 31.52 7.02 -50.10
C PRO A 2 32.00 7.21 -48.65
N GLY A 3 32.04 6.15 -47.85
CA GLY A 3 32.42 6.23 -46.43
C GLY A 3 31.29 6.60 -45.44
N PHE A 4 30.04 6.64 -45.88
CA PHE A 4 28.87 6.84 -45.02
C PHE A 4 28.00 5.57 -45.01
N ALA A 5 27.58 5.14 -43.82
CA ALA A 5 26.58 4.10 -43.63
C ALA A 5 25.69 4.48 -42.43
N GLU A 6 24.41 4.13 -42.52
CA GLU A 6 23.47 4.26 -41.42
C GLU A 6 23.43 2.93 -40.64
N LEU A 7 23.36 3.04 -39.32
CA LEU A 7 23.11 1.92 -38.42
C LEU A 7 21.89 2.27 -37.58
N GLU A 8 20.82 1.49 -37.75
CA GLU A 8 19.70 1.50 -36.83
C GLU A 8 19.94 0.39 -35.79
N PHE A 9 20.13 0.78 -34.53
CA PHE A 9 20.31 -0.14 -33.42
C PHE A 9 19.08 -0.10 -32.51
N ASP A 10 18.37 -1.22 -32.39
CA ASP A 10 17.24 -1.39 -31.48
C ASP A 10 17.73 -1.56 -30.03
N LEU A 11 18.24 -0.46 -29.48
CA LEU A 11 18.60 -0.35 -28.06
C LEU A 11 17.42 -0.74 -27.13
N PRO A 12 16.16 -0.34 -27.41
CA PRO A 12 14.98 -0.82 -26.66
C PRO A 12 14.85 -2.33 -26.59
N GLY A 13 14.82 -3.01 -27.74
CA GLY A 13 14.69 -4.45 -27.82
C GLY A 13 15.84 -5.15 -27.13
N ALA A 14 17.08 -4.74 -27.42
CA ALA A 14 18.28 -5.33 -26.83
C ALA A 14 18.31 -5.19 -25.29
N LEU A 15 17.92 -4.03 -24.75
CA LEU A 15 17.87 -3.84 -23.30
C LEU A 15 16.76 -4.68 -22.65
N LEU A 16 15.58 -4.78 -23.30
CA LEU A 16 14.48 -5.62 -22.83
C LEU A 16 14.89 -7.10 -22.77
N GLU A 17 15.52 -7.61 -23.83
CA GLU A 17 16.03 -8.98 -23.87
C GLU A 17 17.05 -9.24 -22.77
N ALA A 18 18.03 -8.34 -22.59
CA ALA A 18 19.01 -8.44 -21.51
C ALA A 18 18.38 -8.46 -20.11
N ILE A 19 17.32 -7.66 -19.88
CA ILE A 19 16.57 -7.66 -18.62
C ILE A 19 15.85 -9.01 -18.41
N LEU A 20 15.19 -9.52 -19.45
CA LEU A 20 14.45 -10.78 -19.39
C LEU A 20 15.37 -11.98 -19.15
N GLU A 21 16.53 -12.01 -19.81
CA GLU A 21 17.59 -13.00 -19.54
C GLU A 21 18.08 -12.89 -18.10
N ARG A 22 18.39 -11.67 -17.65
CA ARG A 22 18.84 -11.46 -16.28
C ARG A 22 17.80 -11.87 -15.24
N PHE A 23 16.50 -11.66 -15.51
CA PHE A 23 15.43 -12.14 -14.64
C PHE A 23 15.33 -13.67 -14.58
N LYS A 24 15.76 -14.40 -15.62
CA LYS A 24 15.81 -15.87 -15.57
C LYS A 24 16.95 -16.35 -14.67
N ASP A 25 18.08 -15.66 -14.68
CA ASP A 25 19.31 -16.07 -13.99
C ASP A 25 19.34 -15.73 -12.49
N ILE A 26 18.52 -14.78 -12.02
CA ILE A 26 18.49 -14.42 -10.60
C ILE A 26 17.41 -15.20 -9.85
N ASP A 27 17.77 -15.68 -8.66
CA ASP A 27 16.82 -16.28 -7.74
C ASP A 27 15.84 -15.24 -7.21
N ALA A 28 14.59 -15.68 -7.00
CA ALA A 28 13.57 -14.84 -6.39
C ALA A 28 13.71 -14.87 -4.86
N ALA A 29 13.55 -13.72 -4.21
CA ALA A 29 13.53 -13.61 -2.75
C ALA A 29 12.13 -13.22 -2.26
N ASP A 30 11.78 -13.58 -1.03
CA ASP A 30 10.48 -13.21 -0.45
C ASP A 30 10.39 -11.69 -0.27
N LEU A 31 9.22 -11.11 -0.57
CA LEU A 31 8.98 -9.67 -0.47
C LEU A 31 8.76 -9.24 0.99
N THR A 32 9.83 -9.30 1.77
CA THR A 32 9.88 -8.93 3.19
C THR A 32 10.81 -7.74 3.39
N VAL A 33 10.56 -6.93 4.41
CA VAL A 33 11.44 -5.79 4.73
C VAL A 33 12.88 -6.25 5.04
N ALA A 34 13.04 -7.44 5.64
CA ALA A 34 14.36 -8.01 5.94
C ALA A 34 15.17 -8.30 4.67
N ASN A 35 14.56 -8.95 3.66
CA ASN A 35 15.24 -9.24 2.38
C ASN A 35 15.53 -7.98 1.56
N LEU A 36 14.93 -6.83 1.90
CA LEU A 36 15.13 -5.56 1.21
C LEU A 36 16.21 -4.68 1.87
N ILE A 37 16.83 -5.14 2.97
CA ILE A 37 17.91 -4.38 3.64
C ILE A 37 19.09 -4.17 2.69
N ASP A 38 19.46 -5.21 1.94
CA ASP A 38 20.63 -5.21 1.05
C ASP A 38 20.32 -4.80 -0.40
N VAL A 39 19.04 -4.55 -0.72
CA VAL A 39 18.68 -3.99 -2.02
C VAL A 39 19.21 -2.56 -2.11
N PRO A 40 19.91 -2.18 -3.18
CA PRO A 40 20.43 -0.81 -3.31
C PRO A 40 19.28 0.20 -3.51
N GLU A 41 19.44 1.40 -2.96
CA GLU A 41 18.53 2.53 -3.19
C GLU A 41 18.87 3.22 -4.52
N GLU A 42 18.73 2.47 -5.59
CA GLU A 42 19.19 2.84 -6.93
C GLU A 42 18.07 2.66 -7.95
N GLN A 43 18.26 3.22 -9.14
CA GLN A 43 17.28 3.09 -10.20
C GLN A 43 17.30 1.68 -10.84
N GLY A 44 16.13 1.22 -11.29
CA GLY A 44 15.98 -0.06 -11.94
C GLY A 44 14.54 -0.51 -12.17
N VAL A 45 14.40 -1.79 -12.45
CA VAL A 45 13.12 -2.48 -12.65
C VAL A 45 13.00 -3.66 -11.69
N TYR A 46 11.77 -4.01 -11.34
CA TYR A 46 11.49 -5.16 -10.49
C TYR A 46 10.19 -5.86 -10.92
N ALA A 47 10.14 -7.15 -10.62
CA ALA A 47 9.00 -8.01 -10.89
C ALA A 47 8.57 -8.70 -9.59
N LEU A 48 7.26 -8.78 -9.35
CA LEU A 48 6.67 -9.49 -8.22
C LEU A 48 5.90 -10.72 -8.70
N TYR A 49 6.06 -11.81 -7.96
CA TYR A 49 5.49 -13.10 -8.28
C TYR A 49 4.67 -13.61 -7.10
N LEU A 50 3.46 -14.11 -7.34
CA LEU A 50 2.80 -15.00 -6.39
C LEU A 50 3.46 -16.37 -6.47
N LYS A 51 3.67 -17.03 -5.33
CA LYS A 51 4.25 -18.38 -5.27
C LYS A 51 3.27 -19.49 -5.65
N LYS A 52 1.98 -19.30 -5.38
CA LYS A 52 0.95 -20.35 -5.49
C LYS A 52 -0.35 -19.82 -6.10
N PRO A 53 -0.62 -20.11 -7.39
CA PRO A 53 0.33 -20.66 -8.37
C PRO A 53 1.47 -19.67 -8.66
N GLN A 54 2.64 -20.18 -9.08
CA GLN A 54 3.76 -19.34 -9.50
C GLN A 54 3.34 -18.46 -10.67
N ARG A 55 3.24 -17.14 -10.46
CA ARG A 55 2.76 -16.22 -11.50
C ARG A 55 3.32 -14.82 -11.32
N LEU A 56 3.77 -14.21 -12.41
CA LEU A 56 4.08 -12.79 -12.48
C LEU A 56 2.81 -11.97 -12.26
N VAL A 57 2.78 -11.14 -11.24
CA VAL A 57 1.60 -10.33 -10.90
C VAL A 57 1.85 -8.84 -11.00
N TYR A 58 3.10 -8.37 -10.86
CA TYR A 58 3.41 -6.96 -10.94
C TYR A 58 4.77 -6.74 -11.57
N ILE A 59 4.88 -5.73 -12.44
CA ILE A 59 6.14 -5.17 -12.90
C ILE A 59 6.13 -3.70 -12.49
N GLY A 60 7.23 -3.23 -11.94
CA GLY A 60 7.39 -1.82 -11.63
C GLY A 60 8.79 -1.34 -11.96
N LYS A 61 8.90 -0.01 -12.06
CA LYS A 61 10.16 0.70 -12.19
C LYS A 61 10.33 1.71 -11.07
N THR A 62 11.55 2.18 -10.93
CA THR A 62 11.89 3.35 -10.13
C THR A 62 11.87 4.60 -11.00
N ASP A 63 11.81 5.76 -10.36
CA ASP A 63 12.02 7.06 -10.99
C ASP A 63 13.26 7.74 -10.36
N SER A 64 13.48 9.02 -10.64
CA SER A 64 14.57 9.80 -10.03
C SER A 64 14.35 10.13 -8.56
N GLU A 65 13.14 9.94 -8.02
CA GLU A 65 12.77 10.34 -6.66
C GLU A 65 12.81 9.17 -5.67
N ALA A 66 12.55 7.94 -6.13
CA ALA A 66 12.54 6.75 -5.29
C ALA A 66 13.15 5.53 -6.01
N GLY A 67 14.21 4.98 -5.43
CA GLY A 67 14.93 3.81 -5.91
C GLY A 67 14.25 2.48 -5.54
N LEU A 68 14.94 1.38 -5.88
CA LEU A 68 14.43 0.02 -5.80
C LEU A 68 14.02 -0.34 -4.37
N LYS A 69 14.93 -0.12 -3.41
CA LYS A 69 14.69 -0.44 -2.00
C LYS A 69 13.47 0.29 -1.46
N HIS A 70 13.33 1.60 -1.69
CA HIS A 70 12.17 2.36 -1.24
C HIS A 70 10.85 1.83 -1.83
N ARG A 71 10.80 1.62 -3.15
CA ARG A 71 9.59 1.14 -3.85
C ARG A 71 9.20 -0.27 -3.39
N LEU A 72 10.15 -1.21 -3.35
CA LEU A 72 9.89 -2.57 -2.88
C LEU A 72 9.49 -2.60 -1.39
N THR A 73 10.10 -1.76 -0.55
CA THR A 73 9.74 -1.68 0.88
C THR A 73 8.30 -1.21 1.05
N ARG A 74 7.85 -0.26 0.22
CA ARG A 74 6.46 0.21 0.20
C ARG A 74 5.50 -0.93 -0.16
N HIS A 75 5.83 -1.72 -1.18
CA HIS A 75 5.03 -2.87 -1.59
C HIS A 75 5.01 -3.97 -0.52
N ALA A 76 6.16 -4.29 0.08
CA ALA A 76 6.27 -5.24 1.19
C ALA A 76 5.38 -4.82 2.37
N ARG A 77 5.41 -3.53 2.75
CA ARG A 77 4.56 -3.00 3.82
C ARG A 77 3.08 -3.03 3.46
N LYS A 78 2.71 -2.81 2.19
CA LYS A 78 1.31 -2.85 1.74
C LYS A 78 0.66 -4.23 1.93
N LEU A 79 1.44 -5.31 1.90
CA LEU A 79 0.98 -6.68 2.18
C LEU A 79 0.69 -6.91 3.67
N ILE A 80 1.32 -6.14 4.57
CA ILE A 80 1.15 -6.33 6.00
C ILE A 80 -0.27 -5.92 6.41
N GLY A 81 -0.93 -6.79 7.16
CA GLY A 81 -2.27 -6.55 7.67
C GLY A 81 -3.38 -6.62 6.62
N ARG A 82 -3.14 -7.37 5.54
CA ARG A 82 -4.16 -7.71 4.54
C ARG A 82 -4.75 -9.08 4.79
N LYS A 83 -6.01 -9.26 4.38
CA LYS A 83 -6.66 -10.57 4.35
C LYS A 83 -6.18 -11.36 3.14
N SER A 84 -6.05 -12.68 3.32
CA SER A 84 -5.78 -13.65 2.24
C SER A 84 -4.46 -13.49 1.50
N ILE A 85 -3.52 -12.69 2.00
CA ILE A 85 -2.16 -12.57 1.46
C ILE A 85 -1.16 -12.18 2.54
N THR A 86 0.05 -12.71 2.45
CA THR A 86 1.17 -12.39 3.33
C THR A 86 2.43 -12.12 2.51
N SER A 87 3.45 -11.52 3.13
CA SER A 87 4.76 -11.36 2.49
C SER A 87 5.41 -12.69 2.07
N ALA A 88 5.05 -13.80 2.71
CA ALA A 88 5.55 -15.12 2.36
C ALA A 88 4.91 -15.67 1.06
N ASP A 89 3.79 -15.11 0.61
CA ASP A 89 3.13 -15.52 -0.63
C ASP A 89 3.69 -14.82 -1.88
N VAL A 90 4.49 -13.77 -1.68
CA VAL A 90 4.99 -12.89 -2.74
C VAL A 90 6.51 -12.92 -2.77
N GLN A 91 7.08 -13.11 -3.96
CA GLN A 91 8.51 -13.00 -4.20
C GLN A 91 8.80 -11.82 -5.11
N PHE A 92 10.03 -11.33 -5.07
CA PHE A 92 10.52 -10.30 -5.97
C PHE A 92 11.81 -10.71 -6.67
N LYS A 93 12.01 -10.11 -7.84
CA LYS A 93 13.28 -10.02 -8.55
C LYS A 93 13.51 -8.54 -8.88
N ALA A 94 14.74 -8.05 -8.77
CA ALA A 94 15.07 -6.65 -9.02
C ALA A 94 16.41 -6.53 -9.74
N ILE A 95 16.48 -5.60 -10.69
CA ILE A 95 17.67 -5.33 -11.50
C ILE A 95 17.92 -3.82 -11.47
N ARG A 96 19.11 -3.44 -10.97
CA ARG A 96 19.60 -2.06 -11.10
C ARG A 96 19.94 -1.76 -12.55
N LEU A 97 19.59 -0.57 -13.02
CA LEU A 97 19.94 -0.08 -14.34
C LEU A 97 20.87 1.13 -14.22
N TYR A 98 22.00 1.11 -14.93
CA TYR A 98 23.00 2.18 -14.91
C TYR A 98 22.70 3.30 -15.92
N VAL A 99 21.91 3.01 -16.95
CA VAL A 99 21.54 3.97 -17.98
C VAL A 99 20.03 3.96 -18.12
N PHE A 100 19.40 5.10 -17.84
CA PHE A 100 18.02 5.34 -18.24
C PHE A 100 18.03 5.98 -19.62
N THR A 101 17.92 5.13 -20.63
CA THR A 101 17.38 5.57 -21.92
C THR A 101 15.96 6.10 -21.69
N ALA A 102 15.49 7.05 -22.50
CA ALA A 102 14.11 7.57 -22.49
C ALA A 102 13.07 6.52 -22.95
N MET A 103 13.19 5.29 -22.48
CA MET A 103 12.39 4.12 -22.85
C MET A 103 11.47 3.76 -21.69
N ASP A 104 10.22 3.45 -22.01
CA ASP A 104 9.27 2.98 -21.01
C ASP A 104 9.43 1.47 -20.78
N LEU A 105 10.50 1.09 -20.07
CA LEU A 105 10.84 -0.31 -19.80
C LEU A 105 9.74 -1.06 -19.05
N GLU A 106 9.00 -0.38 -18.17
CA GLU A 106 7.85 -0.97 -17.48
C GLU A 106 6.77 -1.37 -18.50
N TYR A 107 6.41 -0.44 -19.40
CA TYR A 107 5.45 -0.72 -20.45
C TYR A 107 5.94 -1.87 -21.36
N ALA A 108 7.19 -1.84 -21.81
CA ALA A 108 7.76 -2.87 -22.68
C ALA A 108 7.74 -4.27 -22.03
N LEU A 109 8.11 -4.36 -20.75
CA LEU A 109 8.04 -5.61 -19.98
C LEU A 109 6.59 -6.10 -19.82
N ILE A 110 5.64 -5.20 -19.52
CA ILE A 110 4.22 -5.57 -19.42
C ILE A 110 3.70 -6.10 -20.77
N GLN A 111 4.02 -5.44 -21.88
CA GLN A 111 3.61 -5.89 -23.22
C GLN A 111 4.23 -7.24 -23.59
N HIS A 112 5.51 -7.44 -23.29
CA HIS A 112 6.19 -8.73 -23.51
C HIS A 112 5.47 -9.89 -22.80
N HIS A 113 4.93 -9.65 -21.61
CA HIS A 113 4.18 -10.65 -20.85
C HIS A 113 2.70 -10.78 -21.25
N GLY A 114 2.28 -10.24 -22.39
CA GLY A 114 0.90 -10.32 -22.89
C GLY A 114 -0.03 -9.21 -22.38
N GLY A 115 0.53 -8.15 -21.82
CA GLY A 115 -0.19 -6.95 -21.41
C GLY A 115 -0.72 -6.98 -19.97
N VAL A 116 -1.43 -5.91 -19.60
CA VAL A 116 -1.94 -5.67 -18.23
C VAL A 116 -2.87 -6.79 -17.74
N SER A 117 -3.61 -7.45 -18.65
CA SER A 117 -4.48 -8.57 -18.29
C SER A 117 -3.72 -9.79 -17.76
N GLN A 118 -2.45 -9.96 -18.14
CA GLN A 118 -1.59 -11.05 -17.68
C GLN A 118 -0.82 -10.70 -16.40
N VAL A 119 -0.55 -9.41 -16.19
CA VAL A 119 0.16 -8.89 -15.00
C VAL A 119 -0.85 -8.24 -14.04
N ALA A 120 -1.61 -9.10 -13.36
CA ALA A 120 -2.89 -8.73 -12.72
C ALA A 120 -2.87 -7.59 -11.69
N TRP A 121 -1.72 -7.23 -11.12
CA TRP A 121 -1.62 -6.12 -10.17
C TRP A 121 -1.26 -4.78 -10.83
N ASN A 122 -0.73 -4.78 -12.05
CA ASN A 122 -0.56 -3.52 -12.79
C ASN A 122 -1.94 -2.91 -13.08
N ASN A 123 -2.08 -1.61 -12.86
CA ASN A 123 -3.34 -0.85 -12.97
C ASN A 123 -4.52 -1.33 -12.09
N SER A 124 -4.29 -2.24 -11.15
CA SER A 124 -5.31 -2.76 -10.22
C SER A 124 -5.50 -1.94 -8.95
N GLY A 125 -4.63 -0.95 -8.71
CA GLY A 125 -4.54 -0.22 -7.44
C GLY A 125 -3.39 -0.66 -6.52
N PHE A 126 -2.68 -1.74 -6.83
CA PHE A 126 -1.54 -2.21 -6.01
C PHE A 126 -0.45 -1.14 -5.85
N GLY A 127 0.01 -0.52 -6.94
CA GLY A 127 1.04 0.52 -6.90
C GLY A 127 0.54 1.93 -6.57
N SER A 128 -0.76 2.12 -6.33
CA SER A 128 -1.36 3.44 -6.14
C SER A 128 -0.95 4.08 -4.80
N ASN A 129 -0.65 5.38 -4.84
CA ASN A 129 -0.51 6.20 -3.65
C ASN A 129 -1.88 6.56 -3.05
N ASP A 130 -1.87 7.08 -1.83
CA ASP A 130 -3.06 7.59 -1.17
C ASP A 130 -3.69 8.76 -1.97
N PRO A 131 -4.92 8.62 -2.49
CA PRO A 131 -5.55 9.65 -3.33
C PRO A 131 -6.15 10.83 -2.54
N GLY A 132 -6.11 10.78 -1.20
CA GLY A 132 -6.61 11.85 -0.33
C GLY A 132 -8.12 11.80 -0.02
N LYS A 133 -8.58 12.68 0.87
CA LYS A 133 -9.94 12.70 1.44
C LYS A 133 -11.05 12.76 0.40
N GLU A 134 -10.84 13.50 -0.68
CA GLU A 134 -11.85 13.69 -1.74
C GLU A 134 -12.09 12.43 -2.57
N ARG A 135 -11.30 11.37 -2.34
CA ARG A 135 -11.40 10.10 -3.06
C ARG A 135 -11.86 8.94 -2.18
N ASP A 136 -12.23 9.20 -0.93
CA ASP A 136 -12.75 8.17 -0.01
C ASP A 136 -14.13 7.65 -0.41
N THR A 137 -14.89 8.42 -1.19
CA THR A 137 -16.19 8.03 -1.74
C THR A 137 -16.07 7.23 -3.04
N THR A 138 -14.84 6.96 -3.52
CA THR A 138 -14.60 6.17 -4.73
C THR A 138 -15.18 4.77 -4.55
N ASN A 139 -15.92 4.29 -5.56
CA ASN A 139 -16.35 2.91 -5.62
C ASN A 139 -15.21 2.02 -6.15
N TYR A 140 -14.66 1.19 -5.27
CA TYR A 140 -13.64 0.21 -5.61
C TYR A 140 -14.27 -0.90 -6.43
N LYS A 141 -13.69 -1.21 -7.59
CA LYS A 141 -14.13 -2.32 -8.43
C LYS A 141 -13.84 -3.66 -7.75
N ALA A 142 -14.54 -4.72 -8.16
CA ALA A 142 -14.35 -6.07 -7.63
C ALA A 142 -12.95 -6.64 -7.94
N ASP A 143 -12.37 -6.24 -9.07
CA ASP A 143 -11.02 -6.61 -9.51
C ASP A 143 -9.93 -5.69 -8.95
N HIS A 144 -10.29 -4.67 -8.17
CA HIS A 144 -9.32 -3.78 -7.52
C HIS A 144 -8.54 -4.54 -6.44
N TRP A 145 -7.22 -4.30 -6.36
CA TRP A 145 -6.34 -5.03 -5.45
C TRP A 145 -6.77 -4.93 -3.99
N ASP A 146 -7.08 -3.73 -3.51
CA ASP A 146 -7.55 -3.53 -2.13
C ASP A 146 -8.92 -4.20 -1.85
N THR A 147 -9.74 -4.47 -2.88
CA THR A 147 -11.00 -5.24 -2.71
C THR A 147 -10.71 -6.73 -2.58
N GLN A 148 -9.73 -7.24 -3.32
CA GLN A 148 -9.30 -8.64 -3.25
C GLN A 148 -8.54 -8.95 -1.95
N TYR A 149 -7.73 -7.99 -1.49
CA TYR A 149 -6.89 -8.09 -0.30
C TYR A 149 -7.17 -6.91 0.66
N PRO A 150 -8.37 -6.86 1.26
CA PRO A 150 -8.75 -5.77 2.15
C PRO A 150 -7.96 -5.81 3.45
N ILE A 151 -7.90 -4.69 4.15
CA ILE A 151 -7.29 -4.61 5.48
C ILE A 151 -7.98 -5.55 6.48
N ASP A 152 -7.19 -6.13 7.38
CA ASP A 152 -7.69 -6.97 8.47
C ASP A 152 -7.72 -6.19 9.78
N LEU A 153 -8.93 -5.91 10.28
CA LEU A 153 -9.13 -5.18 11.54
C LEU A 153 -9.22 -6.10 12.76
N ASP A 154 -9.38 -7.39 12.51
CA ASP A 154 -9.74 -8.39 13.53
C ASP A 154 -8.51 -9.20 13.95
N HIS A 155 -7.48 -9.30 13.09
CA HIS A 155 -6.21 -9.98 13.39
C HIS A 155 -4.99 -9.05 13.46
N VAL A 156 -5.14 -7.78 13.07
CA VAL A 156 -4.10 -6.75 13.22
C VAL A 156 -4.54 -5.81 14.32
N PHE A 157 -3.72 -5.65 15.34
CA PHE A 157 -4.02 -4.78 16.46
C PHE A 157 -2.75 -4.15 17.03
N VAL A 158 -2.97 -3.02 17.70
CA VAL A 158 -1.97 -2.35 18.53
C VAL A 158 -2.24 -2.74 19.98
N GLN A 159 -1.20 -3.13 20.71
CA GLN A 159 -1.36 -3.52 22.11
C GLN A 159 -1.54 -2.27 23.00
N PHE A 160 -2.60 -2.26 23.79
CA PHE A 160 -2.86 -1.30 24.85
C PHE A 160 -2.91 -2.02 26.18
N ASP A 161 -2.28 -1.43 27.19
CA ASP A 161 -2.42 -1.89 28.57
C ASP A 161 -3.77 -1.46 29.13
N PRO A 162 -4.31 -2.19 30.12
CA PRO A 162 -5.49 -1.73 30.83
C PRO A 162 -5.25 -0.35 31.47
N GLY A 163 -6.16 0.60 31.25
CA GLY A 163 -5.98 1.97 31.71
C GLY A 163 -6.90 2.97 31.02
N ASN A 164 -6.77 4.23 31.46
CA ASN A 164 -7.52 5.34 30.89
C ASN A 164 -6.69 6.07 29.84
N TYR A 165 -7.28 6.26 28.66
CA TYR A 165 -6.65 6.96 27.54
C TYR A 165 -7.60 8.02 27.00
N THR A 166 -7.07 9.11 26.46
CA THR A 166 -7.86 9.97 25.57
C THR A 166 -8.00 9.29 24.21
N VAL A 167 -9.09 9.57 23.50
CA VAL A 167 -9.26 9.08 22.12
C VAL A 167 -8.10 9.56 21.23
N ALA A 168 -7.55 10.74 21.47
CA ALA A 168 -6.37 11.26 20.76
C ALA A 168 -5.13 10.37 20.96
N GLN A 169 -4.88 9.88 22.19
CA GLN A 169 -3.77 8.96 22.45
C GLN A 169 -3.95 7.64 21.70
N VAL A 170 -5.17 7.09 21.71
CA VAL A 170 -5.49 5.84 21.01
C VAL A 170 -5.35 6.00 19.50
N MET A 171 -6.01 7.00 18.91
CA MET A 171 -5.96 7.26 17.47
C MET A 171 -4.54 7.60 16.98
N GLY A 172 -3.74 8.28 17.81
CA GLY A 172 -2.34 8.56 17.54
C GLY A 172 -1.48 7.29 17.47
N ARG A 173 -1.63 6.41 18.46
CA ARG A 173 -0.92 5.12 18.48
C ARG A 173 -1.36 4.21 17.33
N LEU A 174 -2.67 4.08 17.09
CA LEU A 174 -3.19 3.34 15.95
C LEU A 174 -2.61 3.89 14.63
N LYS A 175 -2.58 5.21 14.44
CA LYS A 175 -1.99 5.81 13.24
C LYS A 175 -0.51 5.48 13.06
N ALA A 176 0.25 5.44 14.15
CA ALA A 176 1.70 5.23 14.11
C ALA A 176 2.07 3.76 13.92
N GLU A 177 1.29 2.84 14.48
CA GLU A 177 1.66 1.43 14.61
C GLU A 177 0.90 0.50 13.64
N LEU A 178 -0.25 0.92 13.10
CA LEU A 178 -0.97 0.11 12.10
C LEU A 178 -0.22 0.05 10.76
N PRO A 179 -0.25 -1.10 10.06
CA PRO A 179 0.41 -1.27 8.77
C PRO A 179 -0.38 -0.66 7.60
N PHE A 180 -1.57 -0.13 7.86
CA PHE A 180 -2.42 0.55 6.89
C PHE A 180 -2.81 1.93 7.40
N LEU A 181 -3.22 2.79 6.48
CA LEU A 181 -3.54 4.18 6.79
C LEU A 181 -4.73 4.26 7.76
N LEU A 182 -4.56 5.06 8.81
CA LEU A 182 -5.66 5.62 9.59
C LEU A 182 -5.73 7.12 9.31
N ARG A 183 -6.81 7.53 8.66
CA ARG A 183 -7.14 8.92 8.40
C ARG A 183 -8.23 9.38 9.36
N TYR A 184 -8.09 10.59 9.89
CA TYR A 184 -9.08 11.19 10.75
C TYR A 184 -9.19 12.69 10.49
N GLN A 185 -10.35 13.26 10.83
CA GLN A 185 -10.58 14.70 10.80
C GLN A 185 -9.58 15.42 11.71
N ARG A 186 -8.93 16.46 11.18
CA ARG A 186 -8.07 17.36 11.95
C ARG A 186 -8.76 18.73 12.07
N PRO A 187 -8.43 19.52 13.10
CA PRO A 187 -8.87 20.91 13.17
C PRO A 187 -8.42 21.69 11.94
N HIS A 188 -9.26 22.63 11.49
CA HIS A 188 -8.99 23.43 10.31
C HIS A 188 -7.67 24.23 10.43
N GLN A 189 -7.34 24.68 11.64
CA GLN A 189 -6.20 25.56 11.93
C GLN A 189 -4.88 24.80 12.19
N SER A 190 -4.88 23.47 12.35
CA SER A 190 -3.67 22.73 12.69
C SER A 190 -3.64 21.35 12.07
N ARG A 191 -2.62 21.12 11.25
CA ARG A 191 -2.29 19.79 10.74
C ARG A 191 -1.56 18.93 11.76
N LYS A 192 -1.24 19.40 12.97
CA LYS A 192 -0.46 18.63 13.96
C LYS A 192 -1.28 18.18 15.18
N SER A 193 -2.42 18.82 15.45
CA SER A 193 -3.27 18.50 16.60
C SER A 193 -4.40 17.55 16.23
N PHE A 194 -5.03 16.99 17.27
CA PHE A 194 -6.24 16.20 17.14
C PHE A 194 -7.47 17.10 17.22
N HIS A 195 -8.63 16.57 16.84
CA HIS A 195 -9.89 17.27 17.08
C HIS A 195 -10.14 17.39 18.59
N VAL A 196 -10.77 18.49 19.04
CA VAL A 196 -11.00 18.75 20.47
C VAL A 196 -11.75 17.60 21.16
N ASP A 197 -12.78 17.04 20.52
CA ASP A 197 -13.49 15.85 20.99
C ASP A 197 -12.54 14.68 21.27
N TYR A 198 -11.52 14.44 20.44
CA TYR A 198 -10.56 13.35 20.68
C TYR A 198 -9.67 13.63 21.88
N GLU A 199 -9.33 14.89 22.13
CA GLU A 199 -8.46 15.29 23.23
C GLU A 199 -9.20 15.27 24.57
N GLN A 200 -10.51 15.59 24.57
CA GLN A 200 -11.32 15.69 25.77
C GLN A 200 -12.03 14.38 26.15
N THR A 201 -12.38 13.54 25.19
CA THR A 201 -13.02 12.24 25.45
C THR A 201 -12.02 11.22 25.94
N LYS A 202 -12.36 10.54 27.05
CA LYS A 202 -11.58 9.45 27.62
C LYS A 202 -12.31 8.12 27.48
N ILE A 203 -11.54 7.07 27.28
CA ILE A 203 -12.00 5.68 27.30
C ILE A 203 -11.23 4.89 28.35
N THR A 204 -11.81 3.78 28.78
CA THR A 204 -11.14 2.81 29.65
C THR A 204 -10.91 1.52 28.89
N VAL A 205 -9.64 1.17 28.68
CA VAL A 205 -9.24 -0.15 28.17
C VAL A 205 -9.20 -1.11 29.35
N THR A 206 -9.95 -2.20 29.28
CA THR A 206 -10.13 -3.12 30.41
C THR A 206 -9.19 -4.34 30.36
N HIS A 207 -8.76 -4.74 29.16
CA HIS A 207 -7.87 -5.88 28.95
C HIS A 207 -6.93 -5.64 27.76
N ARG A 208 -5.87 -6.46 27.67
CA ARG A 208 -4.98 -6.49 26.50
C ARG A 208 -5.62 -7.25 25.34
N GLY A 209 -5.05 -7.12 24.14
CA GLY A 209 -5.48 -7.89 22.97
C GLY A 209 -6.80 -7.45 22.31
N THR A 210 -7.31 -6.26 22.64
CA THR A 210 -8.42 -5.64 21.92
C THR A 210 -8.05 -5.47 20.45
N THR A 211 -8.89 -5.96 19.55
CA THR A 211 -8.69 -5.84 18.09
C THR A 211 -8.75 -4.37 17.64
N THR A 212 -8.25 -4.07 16.44
CA THR A 212 -8.40 -2.70 15.89
C THR A 212 -9.87 -2.31 15.77
N ARG A 213 -10.73 -3.25 15.37
CA ARG A 213 -12.18 -3.00 15.28
C ARG A 213 -12.77 -2.62 16.64
N GLU A 214 -12.54 -3.42 17.66
CA GLU A 214 -13.08 -3.20 19.01
C GLU A 214 -12.54 -1.90 19.62
N MET A 215 -11.26 -1.59 19.42
CA MET A 215 -10.67 -0.35 19.92
C MET A 215 -11.31 0.89 19.27
N LEU A 216 -11.61 0.83 17.97
CA LEU A 216 -12.30 1.91 17.26
C LEU A 216 -13.76 2.03 17.71
N GLN A 217 -14.46 0.90 17.94
CA GLN A 217 -15.80 0.89 18.51
C GLN A 217 -15.81 1.57 19.89
N LEU A 218 -14.90 1.18 20.78
CA LEU A 218 -14.76 1.76 22.11
C LEU A 218 -14.51 3.27 22.07
N CYS A 219 -13.72 3.75 21.10
CA CYS A 219 -13.54 5.18 20.88
C CYS A 219 -14.83 5.88 20.44
N MET A 220 -15.55 5.30 19.47
CA MET A 220 -16.78 5.93 18.95
C MET A 220 -17.90 5.96 19.99
N ASP A 221 -18.05 4.90 20.79
CA ASP A 221 -19.07 4.83 21.85
C ASP A 221 -18.91 5.93 22.92
N ALA A 222 -17.69 6.46 23.08
CA ALA A 222 -17.40 7.52 24.05
C ALA A 222 -17.41 8.95 23.46
N LEU A 223 -17.33 9.08 22.13
CA LEU A 223 -17.30 10.40 21.49
C LEU A 223 -18.68 11.06 21.49
N PRO A 224 -18.75 12.41 21.44
CA PRO A 224 -20.02 13.12 21.24
C PRO A 224 -20.68 12.73 19.91
N GLN A 225 -22.00 12.91 19.79
CA GLN A 225 -22.73 12.60 18.56
C GLN A 225 -22.11 13.25 17.30
N GLY A 226 -22.19 12.54 16.17
CA GLY A 226 -21.80 13.04 14.84
C GLY A 226 -20.52 12.41 14.27
N TRP A 227 -19.77 11.67 15.07
CA TRP A 227 -18.61 10.90 14.60
C TRP A 227 -19.01 9.57 13.98
N HIS A 228 -18.26 9.18 12.95
CA HIS A 228 -18.27 7.81 12.46
C HIS A 228 -16.85 7.34 12.19
N VAL A 229 -16.67 6.02 12.20
CA VAL A 229 -15.46 5.36 11.71
C VAL A 229 -15.84 4.29 10.70
N THR A 230 -15.20 4.34 9.54
CA THR A 230 -15.51 3.48 8.40
C THR A 230 -14.24 2.80 7.91
N ALA A 231 -14.31 1.48 7.73
CA ALA A 231 -13.28 0.68 7.10
C ALA A 231 -13.49 0.68 5.59
N LEU A 232 -12.63 1.36 4.84
CA LEU A 232 -12.50 1.18 3.39
C LEU A 232 -11.64 -0.06 3.12
N PRO A 233 -11.66 -0.62 1.90
CA PRO A 233 -10.88 -1.82 1.60
C PRO A 233 -9.37 -1.63 1.87
N SER A 234 -8.86 -0.41 1.64
CA SER A 234 -7.44 -0.08 1.77
C SER A 234 -7.01 0.55 3.10
N HIS A 235 -7.93 1.17 3.84
CA HIS A 235 -7.60 2.02 4.99
C HIS A 235 -8.83 2.33 5.86
N ILE A 236 -8.61 2.99 7.00
CA ILE A 236 -9.68 3.45 7.89
C ILE A 236 -9.81 4.97 7.80
N ILE A 237 -11.05 5.46 7.80
CA ILE A 237 -11.39 6.88 7.95
C ILE A 237 -12.22 7.11 9.21
N SER A 238 -12.05 8.27 9.84
CA SER A 238 -12.91 8.73 10.92
C SER A 238 -13.20 10.23 10.81
N TYR A 239 -14.46 10.59 10.64
CA TYR A 239 -14.90 11.95 10.40
C TYR A 239 -16.11 12.31 11.26
N LYS A 240 -16.25 13.61 11.51
CA LYS A 240 -17.38 14.20 12.21
C LYS A 240 -18.27 14.92 11.21
N ASP A 241 -19.58 14.74 11.35
CA ASP A 241 -20.61 15.41 10.53
C ASP A 241 -20.42 15.19 9.01
N ASP A 242 -19.79 14.06 8.64
CA ASP A 242 -19.63 13.65 7.25
C ASP A 242 -20.78 12.71 6.85
N HIS A 243 -21.67 13.23 6.02
CA HIS A 243 -22.86 12.52 5.55
C HIS A 243 -22.67 11.90 4.17
N ARG A 244 -21.45 11.95 3.61
CA ARG A 244 -21.17 11.32 2.31
C ARG A 244 -21.33 9.80 2.42
N ARG A 245 -21.78 9.18 1.34
CA ARG A 245 -21.81 7.73 1.23
C ARG A 245 -20.43 7.22 0.84
N PHE A 246 -19.97 6.17 1.53
CA PHE A 246 -18.72 5.46 1.24
C PHE A 246 -19.06 4.09 0.63
N PRO A 247 -19.21 3.96 -0.71
CA PRO A 247 -19.86 2.79 -1.32
C PRO A 247 -19.12 1.47 -1.06
N SER A 248 -17.80 1.51 -0.98
CA SER A 248 -16.95 0.35 -0.68
C SER A 248 -16.56 0.26 0.80
N GLY A 249 -17.05 1.16 1.64
CA GLY A 249 -16.75 1.21 3.05
C GLY A 249 -17.74 0.41 3.88
N LYS A 250 -17.24 -0.21 4.96
CA LYS A 250 -18.07 -0.79 6.01
C LYS A 250 -17.97 0.10 7.25
N GLU A 251 -19.08 0.71 7.66
CA GLU A 251 -19.13 1.43 8.93
C GLU A 251 -18.81 0.45 10.07
N ILE A 252 -17.86 0.83 10.91
CA ILE A 252 -17.50 0.09 12.12
C ILE A 252 -18.42 0.53 13.24
N ALA A 253 -18.52 1.85 13.46
CA ALA A 253 -19.23 2.46 14.57
C ALA A 253 -19.57 3.92 14.29
N ARG A 254 -20.55 4.45 15.04
CA ARG A 254 -21.01 5.84 15.03
C ARG A 254 -21.43 6.25 16.44
N SER A 255 -21.08 7.47 16.83
CA SER A 255 -21.51 8.14 18.07
C SER A 255 -22.88 8.81 17.94
#